data_AF-A0A957C139-F1
#
_entry.id   AF-A0A957C139-F1
#
_cell.length_a   1.000
_cell.length_b   1.000
_cell.length_c   1.000
_cell.angle_alpha   90.00
_cell.angle_beta   90.00
_cell.angle_gamma   90.00
#
_symmetry.space_group_name_H-M   'P 1'
#
loop_
_entity.id
_entity.type
_entity.pdbx_description
1 polymer ?
#
loop_
_entity_poly.entity_id
_entity_poly.type
_entity_poly.pdbx_seq_one_letter_code
_entity_poly.pdbx_strand_id
1 'polypeptide(L)'
;LDLLNQRAGIASEIGKVQSQLGTSFYDPQREAQMLQDLEAANQGPFSNETIKALFREVFRASMALEEKEARAKILVQRGSPNDKTIISLPDGSQIGNGDFTIISGPCAVESYEQMDETAAALAERGVRILRGMAYKPRTSPYDFQGLGEPGLKMARQVANKYNMLITSEIMDKSQIQMMSDYTDIFWVGARNMQNSFLLKALGQVRQPVILKRGLAATLEEFLYAAEYIVSSGNPNVILVERGIRTFEKWTRNTLDISGVAILKLETHLPVVVDISHSAARRDIAIPLARAAKAVGADGLMVEVHPNPPVAMSDAKQQLSIPQFNELMDGLS
;
A
#
# COMPACT_ATOMS: atom_id res chain seq x y z
N LEU A 1 12.79 -27.75 -31.61
CA LEU A 1 12.66 -26.32 -31.19
C LEU A 1 11.36 -25.73 -31.72
N ASP A 2 11.06 -25.89 -33.01
CA ASP A 2 9.85 -25.34 -33.63
C ASP A 2 8.54 -25.77 -32.94
N LEU A 3 8.39 -27.06 -32.59
CA LEU A 3 7.22 -27.55 -31.85
C LEU A 3 7.08 -26.93 -30.45
N LEU A 4 8.19 -26.60 -29.79
CA LEU A 4 8.16 -25.91 -28.50
C LEU A 4 7.71 -24.46 -28.67
N ASN A 5 8.17 -23.79 -29.72
CA ASN A 5 7.74 -22.42 -30.05
C ASN A 5 6.25 -22.39 -30.43
N GLN A 6 5.79 -23.35 -31.24
CA GLN A 6 4.38 -23.47 -31.59
C GLN A 6 3.51 -23.74 -30.37
N ARG A 7 3.93 -24.65 -29.48
CA ARG A 7 3.25 -24.91 -28.20
C ARG A 7 3.19 -23.63 -27.35
N ALA A 8 4.30 -22.90 -27.25
CA ALA A 8 4.36 -21.65 -26.49
C ALA A 8 3.42 -20.57 -27.07
N GLY A 9 3.30 -20.47 -28.39
CA GLY A 9 2.35 -19.58 -29.07
C GLY A 9 0.90 -19.93 -28.74
N ILE A 10 0.54 -21.20 -28.82
CA ILE A 10 -0.82 -21.67 -28.46
C ILE A 10 -1.10 -21.46 -26.96
N ALA A 11 -0.12 -21.75 -26.09
CA ALA A 11 -0.21 -21.52 -24.65
C ALA A 11 -0.48 -20.03 -24.34
N SER A 12 0.27 -19.11 -24.98
CA SER A 12 0.02 -17.66 -24.91
C SER A 12 -1.41 -17.28 -25.33
N GLU A 13 -1.93 -17.83 -26.44
CA GLU A 13 -3.31 -17.57 -26.87
C GLU A 13 -4.34 -18.05 -25.85
N ILE A 14 -4.14 -19.24 -25.28
CA ILE A 14 -4.98 -19.78 -24.21
C ILE A 14 -4.93 -18.87 -22.98
N GLY A 15 -3.73 -18.44 -22.57
CA GLY A 15 -3.54 -17.49 -21.47
C GLY A 15 -4.27 -16.16 -21.71
N LYS A 16 -4.28 -15.64 -22.94
CA LYS A 16 -5.04 -14.43 -23.28
C LYS A 16 -6.54 -14.61 -23.05
N VAL A 17 -7.10 -15.77 -23.43
CA VAL A 17 -8.52 -16.10 -23.22
C VAL A 17 -8.81 -16.32 -21.74
N GLN A 18 -7.97 -17.06 -21.00
CA GLN A 18 -8.13 -17.27 -19.56
C GLN A 18 -8.09 -15.94 -18.79
N SER A 19 -7.18 -15.04 -19.16
CA SER A 19 -7.08 -13.69 -18.61
C SER A 19 -8.36 -12.88 -18.85
N GLN A 20 -8.99 -13.00 -20.02
CA GLN A 20 -10.27 -12.32 -20.31
C GLN A 20 -11.44 -12.91 -19.51
N LEU A 21 -11.40 -14.22 -19.24
CA LEU A 21 -12.43 -14.94 -18.47
C LEU A 21 -12.21 -14.88 -16.95
N GLY A 22 -11.07 -14.36 -16.49
CA GLY A 22 -10.71 -14.31 -15.07
C GLY A 22 -10.43 -15.68 -14.45
N THR A 23 -10.01 -16.66 -15.25
CA THR A 23 -9.70 -18.03 -14.78
C THR A 23 -8.21 -18.20 -14.49
N SER A 24 -7.86 -19.17 -13.63
CA SER A 24 -6.47 -19.47 -13.25
C SER A 24 -5.67 -19.98 -14.45
N PHE A 25 -4.42 -19.51 -14.60
CA PHE A 25 -3.46 -20.03 -15.57
C PHE A 25 -2.98 -21.45 -15.20
N TYR A 26 -2.90 -21.73 -13.90
CA TYR A 26 -2.55 -23.07 -13.40
C TYR A 26 -3.80 -23.92 -13.20
N ASP A 27 -3.84 -25.08 -13.86
CA ASP A 27 -4.85 -26.12 -13.70
C ASP A 27 -4.16 -27.48 -13.46
N PRO A 28 -4.13 -27.95 -12.19
CA PRO A 28 -3.46 -29.21 -11.86
C PRO A 28 -4.15 -30.43 -12.45
N GLN A 29 -5.47 -30.37 -12.72
CA GLN A 29 -6.21 -31.49 -13.30
C GLN A 29 -5.86 -31.63 -14.78
N ARG A 30 -5.80 -30.51 -15.49
CA ARG A 30 -5.35 -30.46 -16.89
C ARG A 30 -3.92 -30.95 -17.03
N GLU A 31 -3.01 -30.50 -16.15
CA GLU A 31 -1.63 -30.96 -16.17
C GLU A 31 -1.54 -32.48 -15.92
N ALA A 32 -2.27 -33.00 -14.93
CA ALA A 32 -2.31 -34.42 -14.64
C ALA A 32 -2.81 -35.24 -15.84
N GLN A 33 -3.87 -34.79 -16.53
CA GLN A 33 -4.39 -35.45 -17.72
C GLN A 33 -3.36 -35.47 -18.85
N MET A 34 -2.71 -34.33 -19.13
CA MET A 34 -1.68 -34.26 -20.17
C MET A 34 -0.50 -35.19 -19.87
N LEU A 35 -0.10 -35.32 -18.60
CA LEU A 35 0.95 -36.27 -18.21
C LEU A 35 0.50 -37.73 -18.39
N GLN A 36 -0.76 -38.06 -18.12
CA GLN A 36 -1.30 -39.41 -18.37
C GLN A 36 -1.32 -39.73 -19.87
N ASP A 37 -1.74 -38.78 -20.70
CA ASP A 37 -1.77 -38.95 -22.16
C ASP A 37 -0.36 -39.19 -22.72
N LEU A 38 0.64 -38.46 -22.19
CA LEU A 38 2.06 -38.64 -22.54
C LEU A 38 2.59 -40.01 -22.14
N GLU A 39 2.20 -40.54 -20.97
CA GLU A 39 2.57 -41.89 -20.55
C GLU A 39 1.97 -42.96 -21.44
N ALA A 40 0.68 -42.83 -21.77
CA ALA A 40 -0.02 -43.78 -22.63
C ALA A 40 0.57 -43.82 -24.04
N ALA A 41 1.09 -42.68 -24.53
CA ALA A 41 1.70 -42.55 -25.85
C ALA A 41 3.20 -42.90 -25.89
N ASN A 42 3.86 -43.08 -24.74
CA ASN A 42 5.30 -43.30 -24.71
C ASN A 42 5.69 -44.69 -25.22
N GLN A 43 6.49 -44.74 -26.28
CA GLN A 43 7.04 -45.98 -26.86
C GLN A 43 8.54 -46.17 -26.58
N GLY A 44 9.11 -45.36 -25.67
CA GLY A 44 10.53 -45.38 -25.32
C GLY A 44 11.42 -44.57 -26.28
N PRO A 45 12.75 -44.54 -26.05
CA PRO A 45 13.51 -45.32 -25.06
C PRO A 45 13.52 -44.73 -23.64
N PHE A 46 13.02 -43.50 -23.47
CA PHE A 46 12.95 -42.87 -22.14
C PHE A 46 11.82 -43.45 -21.30
N SER A 47 12.05 -43.54 -19.98
CA SER A 47 11.03 -44.00 -19.04
C SER A 47 9.90 -42.98 -18.90
N ASN A 48 8.73 -43.43 -18.44
CA ASN A 48 7.60 -42.55 -18.16
C ASN A 48 7.95 -41.46 -17.14
N GLU A 49 8.77 -41.77 -16.12
CA GLU A 49 9.26 -40.78 -15.16
C GLU A 49 10.09 -39.69 -15.84
N THR A 50 10.95 -40.08 -16.79
CA THR A 50 11.79 -39.15 -17.53
C THR A 50 10.95 -38.24 -18.42
N ILE A 51 9.98 -38.80 -19.15
CA ILE A 51 9.04 -38.04 -19.99
C ILE A 51 8.25 -37.05 -19.12
N LYS A 52 7.70 -37.49 -17.99
CA LYS A 52 6.97 -36.61 -17.06
C LYS A 52 7.83 -35.46 -16.56
N ALA A 53 9.08 -35.71 -16.18
CA ALA A 53 9.98 -34.68 -15.69
C ALA A 53 10.28 -33.62 -16.76
N LEU A 54 10.56 -34.04 -18.00
CA LEU A 54 10.82 -33.12 -19.11
C LEU A 54 9.61 -32.26 -19.43
N PHE A 55 8.42 -32.87 -19.52
CA PHE A 55 7.21 -32.13 -19.87
C PHE A 55 6.74 -31.20 -18.76
N ARG A 56 6.97 -31.51 -17.47
CA ARG A 56 6.74 -30.56 -16.38
C ARG A 56 7.54 -29.28 -16.54
N GLU A 57 8.79 -29.35 -16.97
CA GLU A 57 9.59 -28.15 -17.24
C GLU A 57 9.06 -27.38 -18.47
N VAL A 58 8.58 -28.08 -19.50
CA VAL A 58 7.91 -27.43 -20.64
C VAL A 58 6.62 -26.72 -20.21
N PHE A 59 5.84 -27.33 -19.31
CA PHE A 59 4.61 -26.75 -18.79
C PHE A 59 4.92 -25.51 -17.95
N ARG A 60 5.87 -25.62 -17.04
CA ARG A 60 6.38 -24.51 -16.22
C ARG A 60 6.87 -23.33 -17.08
N ALA A 61 7.66 -23.61 -18.11
CA ALA A 61 8.16 -22.57 -19.02
C ALA A 61 7.02 -21.87 -19.79
N SER A 62 5.98 -22.62 -20.16
CA SER A 62 4.84 -22.05 -20.89
C SER A 62 3.92 -21.24 -19.98
N MET A 63 3.67 -21.72 -18.75
CA MET A 63 2.95 -20.96 -17.73
C MET A 63 3.69 -19.65 -17.39
N ALA A 64 5.01 -19.69 -17.25
CA ALA A 64 5.81 -18.49 -17.00
C ALA A 64 5.68 -17.45 -18.13
N LEU A 65 5.52 -17.90 -19.38
CA LEU A 65 5.25 -17.02 -20.52
C LEU A 65 3.84 -16.40 -20.42
N GLU A 66 2.82 -17.21 -20.13
CA GLU A 66 1.45 -16.75 -19.92
C GLU A 66 1.37 -15.73 -18.77
N GLU A 67 2.01 -16.02 -17.64
CA GLU A 67 2.10 -15.12 -16.49
C GLU A 67 2.82 -13.81 -16.85
N LYS A 68 3.89 -13.87 -17.65
CA LYS A 68 4.62 -12.67 -18.10
C LYS A 68 3.75 -11.78 -19.01
N GLU A 69 2.98 -12.37 -19.93
CA GLU A 69 2.05 -11.62 -20.77
C GLU A 69 0.83 -11.09 -19.99
N ALA A 70 0.36 -11.82 -18.98
CA ALA A 70 -0.67 -11.35 -18.07
C ALA A 70 -0.17 -10.21 -17.17
N ARG A 71 1.08 -10.28 -16.69
CA ARG A 71 1.75 -9.18 -15.97
C ARG A 71 1.85 -7.91 -16.80
N ALA A 72 2.00 -8.02 -18.12
CA ALA A 72 1.94 -6.86 -19.02
C ALA A 72 0.59 -6.11 -19.03
N LYS A 73 -0.43 -6.60 -18.30
CA LYS A 73 -1.73 -5.93 -18.08
C LYS A 73 -1.92 -5.35 -16.67
N ILE A 74 -0.97 -5.49 -15.76
CA ILE A 74 -1.09 -4.92 -14.41
C ILE A 74 -1.10 -3.40 -14.56
N LEU A 75 -2.23 -2.78 -14.22
CA LEU A 75 -2.46 -1.35 -14.43
C LEU A 75 -1.57 -0.47 -13.56
N VAL A 76 -1.13 -0.97 -12.40
CA VAL A 76 -0.21 -0.24 -11.52
C VAL A 76 1.26 -0.39 -11.90
N GLN A 77 1.59 -1.33 -12.79
CA GLN A 77 2.96 -1.56 -13.21
C GLN A 77 3.41 -0.44 -14.16
N ARG A 78 4.63 0.02 -13.96
CA ARG A 78 5.21 1.10 -14.74
C ARG A 78 5.53 0.65 -16.16
N GLY A 79 5.02 1.38 -17.16
CA GLY A 79 5.35 1.11 -18.57
C GLY A 79 6.68 1.71 -19.02
N SER A 80 7.13 2.81 -18.41
CA SER A 80 8.39 3.48 -18.77
C SER A 80 8.99 4.40 -17.69
N PRO A 81 10.27 4.77 -17.85
CA PRO A 81 10.97 5.94 -17.30
C PRO A 81 10.20 7.13 -16.76
N ASN A 82 9.16 7.51 -17.49
CA ASN A 82 8.45 8.77 -17.35
C ASN A 82 6.99 8.57 -16.94
N ASP A 83 6.54 7.31 -16.86
CA ASP A 83 5.20 6.94 -16.44
C ASP A 83 5.11 7.10 -14.92
N LYS A 84 4.48 8.20 -14.48
CA LYS A 84 4.28 8.56 -13.09
C LYS A 84 2.86 9.11 -12.93
N THR A 85 2.11 8.55 -11.99
CA THR A 85 0.83 9.08 -11.56
C THR A 85 1.06 10.26 -10.63
N ILE A 86 0.45 11.39 -10.95
CA ILE A 86 0.36 12.57 -10.07
C ILE A 86 -1.05 12.63 -9.52
N ILE A 87 -1.17 12.54 -8.20
CA ILE A 87 -2.46 12.56 -7.50
C ILE A 87 -2.80 14.02 -7.22
N SER A 88 -3.81 14.56 -7.90
CA SER A 88 -4.38 15.87 -7.58
C SER A 88 -5.35 15.76 -6.42
N LEU A 89 -5.15 16.58 -5.41
CA LEU A 89 -5.99 16.66 -4.21
C LEU A 89 -7.05 17.77 -4.34
N PRO A 90 -8.12 17.76 -3.51
CA PRO A 90 -9.22 18.72 -3.63
C PRO A 90 -8.82 20.20 -3.52
N ASP A 91 -7.74 20.52 -2.81
CA ASP A 91 -7.20 21.88 -2.66
C ASP A 91 -6.26 22.30 -3.81
N GLY A 92 -6.09 21.45 -4.82
CA GLY A 92 -5.18 21.64 -5.95
C GLY A 92 -3.72 21.25 -5.68
N SER A 93 -3.37 20.86 -4.45
CA SER A 93 -2.06 20.28 -4.17
C SER A 93 -1.89 18.91 -4.84
N GLN A 94 -0.65 18.48 -5.00
CA GLN A 94 -0.30 17.27 -5.75
C GLN A 94 0.66 16.39 -4.96
N ILE A 95 0.52 15.07 -5.12
CA ILE A 95 1.48 14.07 -4.61
C ILE A 95 2.06 13.31 -5.80
N GLY A 96 3.38 13.12 -5.82
CA GLY A 96 4.10 12.42 -6.90
C GLY A 96 4.58 13.35 -8.03
N ASN A 97 4.40 14.66 -7.90
CA ASN A 97 4.87 15.69 -8.85
C ASN A 97 6.38 16.00 -8.71
N GLY A 98 7.06 15.41 -7.72
CA GLY A 98 8.47 15.68 -7.39
C GLY A 98 8.65 16.44 -6.07
N ASP A 99 7.59 17.02 -5.52
CA ASP A 99 7.61 17.62 -4.18
C ASP A 99 7.57 16.55 -3.10
N PHE A 100 8.19 16.85 -1.95
CA PHE A 100 8.21 15.95 -0.80
C PHE A 100 7.06 16.28 0.16
N THR A 101 5.98 15.49 0.10
CA THR A 101 4.76 15.77 0.87
C THR A 101 4.86 15.26 2.31
N ILE A 102 4.41 16.07 3.27
CA ILE A 102 4.32 15.67 4.68
C ILE A 102 2.86 15.37 5.03
N ILE A 103 2.61 14.18 5.58
CA ILE A 103 1.33 13.75 6.13
C ILE A 103 1.51 13.58 7.63
N SER A 104 0.85 14.40 8.44
CA SER A 104 1.10 14.44 9.88
C SER A 104 -0.15 14.69 10.70
N GLY A 105 -0.09 14.36 11.99
CA GLY A 105 -1.20 14.42 12.93
C GLY A 105 -1.11 13.30 13.95
N PRO A 106 -2.06 13.24 14.89
CA PRO A 106 -1.98 12.27 15.97
C PRO A 106 -2.28 10.84 15.54
N CYS A 107 -1.90 9.91 16.41
CA CYS A 107 -2.21 8.50 16.23
C CYS A 107 -3.71 8.25 16.24
N ALA A 108 -4.45 8.87 17.17
CA ALA A 108 -5.90 8.80 17.29
C ALA A 108 -6.48 10.19 17.50
N VAL A 109 -7.75 10.38 17.14
CA VAL A 109 -8.51 11.57 17.56
C VAL A 109 -8.96 11.35 19.00
N GLU A 110 -8.51 12.22 19.91
CA GLU A 110 -8.78 12.08 21.35
C GLU A 110 -9.72 13.18 21.87
N SER A 111 -9.52 14.43 21.42
CA SER A 111 -10.40 15.56 21.69
C SER A 111 -10.26 16.64 20.60
N TYR A 112 -11.15 17.63 20.61
CA TYR A 112 -11.03 18.77 19.70
C TYR A 112 -9.77 19.58 19.98
N GLU A 113 -9.46 19.86 21.25
CA GLU A 113 -8.31 20.67 21.68
C GLU A 113 -6.99 19.99 21.29
N GLN A 114 -6.90 18.67 21.50
CA GLN A 114 -5.76 17.87 21.09
C GLN A 114 -5.51 17.96 19.58
N MET A 115 -6.56 17.83 18.78
CA MET A 115 -6.48 17.96 17.32
C MET A 115 -6.14 19.39 16.90
N ASP A 116 -6.75 20.40 17.52
CA ASP A 116 -6.60 21.82 17.20
C ASP A 116 -5.16 22.30 17.45
N GLU A 117 -4.59 21.97 18.61
CA GLU A 117 -3.21 22.30 18.96
C GLU A 117 -2.21 21.62 18.02
N THR A 118 -2.47 20.34 17.67
CA THR A 118 -1.63 19.63 16.70
C THR A 118 -1.70 20.29 15.33
N ALA A 119 -2.90 20.53 14.80
CA ALA A 119 -3.09 21.06 13.46
C ALA A 119 -2.51 22.48 13.32
N ALA A 120 -2.62 23.33 14.35
CA ALA A 120 -1.99 24.64 14.39
C ALA A 120 -0.47 24.55 14.15
N ALA A 121 0.22 23.73 14.94
CA ALA A 121 1.67 23.54 14.82
C ALA A 121 2.08 22.93 13.46
N LEU A 122 1.27 22.03 12.92
CA LEU A 122 1.51 21.43 11.60
C LEU A 122 1.34 22.47 10.48
N ALA A 123 0.30 23.29 10.54
CA ALA A 123 0.02 24.33 9.57
C ALA A 123 1.13 25.41 9.53
N GLU A 124 1.68 25.78 10.69
CA GLU A 124 2.85 26.68 10.78
C GLU A 124 4.09 26.16 10.03
N ARG A 125 4.22 24.84 9.92
CA ARG A 125 5.30 24.16 9.17
C ARG A 125 4.91 23.82 7.72
N GLY A 126 3.77 24.31 7.24
CA GLY A 126 3.30 24.13 5.86
C GLY A 126 2.73 22.74 5.55
N VAL A 127 2.41 21.93 6.56
CA VAL A 127 1.75 20.64 6.35
C VAL A 127 0.33 20.87 5.83
N ARG A 128 -0.05 20.16 4.75
CA ARG A 128 -1.38 20.29 4.14
C ARG A 128 -2.31 19.11 4.41
N ILE A 129 -1.75 17.95 4.75
CA ILE A 129 -2.54 16.73 4.96
C ILE A 129 -2.47 16.33 6.43
N LEU A 130 -3.57 16.59 7.13
CA LEU A 130 -3.79 16.17 8.50
C LEU A 130 -4.25 14.70 8.51
N ARG A 131 -3.63 13.87 9.33
CA ARG A 131 -4.18 12.55 9.66
C ARG A 131 -4.98 12.62 10.96
N GLY A 132 -6.22 12.15 10.94
CA GLY A 132 -7.10 12.09 12.11
C GLY A 132 -7.79 10.74 12.19
N MET A 133 -7.19 9.77 12.90
CA MET A 133 -7.71 8.41 12.96
C MET A 133 -8.86 8.30 13.95
N ALA A 134 -10.08 8.37 13.42
CA ALA A 134 -11.30 8.22 14.20
C ALA A 134 -11.60 6.76 14.60
N TYR A 135 -11.13 5.80 13.80
CA TYR A 135 -11.24 4.36 14.05
C TYR A 135 -9.83 3.79 14.23
N LYS A 136 -9.63 2.90 15.20
CA LYS A 136 -8.33 2.31 15.51
C LYS A 136 -8.40 0.78 15.44
N PRO A 137 -7.67 0.12 14.52
CA PRO A 137 -7.58 -1.32 14.49
C PRO A 137 -6.60 -1.78 15.59
N ARG A 138 -7.16 -2.19 16.73
CA ARG A 138 -6.39 -2.60 17.91
C ARG A 138 -6.16 -4.11 17.90
N THR A 139 -5.01 -4.51 18.45
CA THR A 139 -4.74 -5.93 18.71
C THR A 139 -5.60 -6.45 19.86
N SER A 140 -5.80 -5.62 20.90
CA SER A 140 -6.69 -5.92 22.03
C SER A 140 -8.05 -5.24 21.82
N PRO A 141 -9.18 -5.94 22.02
CA PRO A 141 -10.51 -5.33 21.94
C PRO A 141 -10.81 -4.40 23.13
N TYR A 142 -10.04 -4.48 24.22
CA TYR A 142 -10.21 -3.64 25.41
C TYR A 142 -9.46 -2.31 25.34
N ASP A 143 -8.62 -2.17 24.32
CA ASP A 143 -7.94 -0.92 24.06
C ASP A 143 -8.91 0.14 23.50
N PHE A 144 -8.50 1.41 23.54
CA PHE A 144 -9.23 2.49 22.87
C PHE A 144 -9.40 2.22 21.36
N GLN A 145 -10.65 2.07 20.92
CA GLN A 145 -11.03 1.74 19.54
C GLN A 145 -11.19 2.98 18.63
N GLY A 146 -11.03 4.18 19.19
CA GLY A 146 -11.32 5.44 18.50
C GLY A 146 -12.72 5.99 18.82
N LEU A 147 -12.94 7.28 18.53
CA LEU A 147 -14.22 7.96 18.77
C LEU A 147 -15.26 7.69 17.69
N GLY A 148 -14.90 7.05 16.58
CA GLY A 148 -15.77 6.83 15.42
C GLY A 148 -16.19 8.14 14.75
N GLU A 149 -17.40 8.19 14.18
CA GLU A 149 -17.89 9.38 13.48
C GLU A 149 -17.79 10.71 14.27
N PRO A 150 -18.06 10.76 15.60
CA PRO A 150 -17.76 11.95 16.40
C PRO A 150 -16.30 12.44 16.25
N GLY A 151 -15.34 11.53 16.21
CA GLY A 151 -13.94 11.86 15.95
C GLY A 151 -13.70 12.40 14.53
N LEU A 152 -14.39 11.86 13.53
CA LEU A 152 -14.32 12.40 12.15
C LEU A 152 -14.88 13.82 12.07
N LYS A 153 -15.99 14.10 12.76
CA LYS A 153 -16.56 15.45 12.84
C LYS A 153 -15.57 16.44 13.44
N MET A 154 -14.93 16.09 14.56
CA MET A 154 -13.90 16.93 15.18
C MET A 154 -12.71 17.15 14.23
N ALA A 155 -12.19 16.08 13.63
CA ALA A 155 -11.07 16.15 12.72
C ALA A 155 -11.37 17.02 11.49
N ARG A 156 -12.58 16.90 10.91
CA ARG A 156 -13.01 17.73 9.79
C ARG A 156 -13.14 19.20 10.18
N GLN A 157 -13.71 19.51 11.36
CA GLN A 157 -13.81 20.87 11.86
C GLN A 157 -12.43 21.53 12.01
N VAL A 158 -11.48 20.81 12.62
CA VAL A 158 -10.10 21.28 12.78
C VAL A 158 -9.40 21.46 11.42
N ALA A 159 -9.51 20.49 10.53
CA ALA A 159 -8.90 20.57 9.21
C ALA A 159 -9.48 21.75 8.39
N ASN A 160 -10.79 22.05 8.49
CA ASN A 160 -11.38 23.24 7.88
C ASN A 160 -10.81 24.54 8.46
N LYS A 161 -10.63 24.62 9.78
CA LYS A 161 -10.08 25.80 10.47
C LYS A 161 -8.68 26.18 9.95
N TYR A 162 -7.85 25.19 9.63
CA TYR A 162 -6.47 25.40 9.15
C TYR A 162 -6.30 25.21 7.64
N ASN A 163 -7.39 25.08 6.87
CA ASN A 163 -7.36 24.82 5.44
C ASN A 163 -6.48 23.60 5.06
N MET A 164 -6.63 22.52 5.83
CA MET A 164 -5.95 21.25 5.61
C MET A 164 -6.91 20.22 5.03
N LEU A 165 -6.35 19.28 4.28
CA LEU A 165 -7.00 18.05 3.91
C LEU A 165 -6.94 17.07 5.07
N ILE A 166 -7.94 16.19 5.19
CA ILE A 166 -7.99 15.17 6.22
C ILE A 166 -7.97 13.76 5.62
N THR A 167 -7.12 12.90 6.19
CA THR A 167 -7.14 11.46 5.96
C THR A 167 -7.46 10.71 7.25
N SER A 168 -8.29 9.67 7.14
CA SER A 168 -8.64 8.76 8.23
C SER A 168 -8.70 7.32 7.73
N GLU A 169 -8.32 6.38 8.59
CA GLU A 169 -8.37 4.96 8.27
C GLU A 169 -9.82 4.46 8.18
N ILE A 170 -10.13 3.72 7.12
CA ILE A 170 -11.40 3.02 6.91
C ILE A 170 -11.24 1.54 7.24
N MET A 171 -12.17 1.01 8.03
CA MET A 171 -12.14 -0.38 8.49
C MET A 171 -12.96 -1.30 7.59
N ASP A 172 -14.10 -0.82 7.12
CA ASP A 172 -15.08 -1.61 6.38
C ASP A 172 -15.76 -0.78 5.27
N LYS A 173 -16.17 -1.44 4.19
CA LYS A 173 -16.81 -0.79 3.04
C LYS A 173 -18.12 -0.07 3.38
N SER A 174 -18.84 -0.51 4.43
CA SER A 174 -20.06 0.17 4.89
C SER A 174 -19.81 1.59 5.40
N GLN A 175 -18.57 1.91 5.79
CA GLN A 175 -18.20 3.24 6.28
C GLN A 175 -17.99 4.25 5.16
N ILE A 176 -17.82 3.81 3.89
CA ILE A 176 -17.47 4.67 2.76
C ILE A 176 -18.44 5.85 2.63
N GLN A 177 -19.75 5.58 2.66
CA GLN A 177 -20.76 6.61 2.46
C GLN A 177 -20.67 7.71 3.53
N MET A 178 -20.61 7.33 4.81
CA MET A 178 -20.53 8.28 5.93
C MET A 178 -19.17 9.00 5.95
N MET A 179 -18.07 8.27 5.77
CA MET A 179 -16.73 8.85 5.85
C MET A 179 -16.46 9.84 4.71
N SER A 180 -17.14 9.70 3.58
CA SER A 180 -16.97 10.60 2.43
C SER A 180 -17.39 12.04 2.71
N ASP A 181 -18.28 12.26 3.68
CA ASP A 181 -18.68 13.62 4.09
C ASP A 181 -17.59 14.32 4.93
N TYR A 182 -16.62 13.57 5.45
CA TYR A 182 -15.61 14.08 6.37
C TYR A 182 -14.18 13.92 5.85
N THR A 183 -13.91 12.98 4.93
CA THR A 183 -12.55 12.54 4.58
C THR A 183 -12.21 12.86 3.13
N ASP A 184 -11.09 13.56 2.92
CA ASP A 184 -10.60 13.92 1.58
C ASP A 184 -9.82 12.77 0.93
N ILE A 185 -9.13 11.97 1.74
CA ILE A 185 -8.28 10.84 1.32
C ILE A 185 -8.56 9.63 2.21
N PHE A 186 -9.08 8.55 1.63
CA PHE A 186 -9.26 7.29 2.36
C PHE A 186 -7.91 6.66 2.69
N TRP A 187 -7.79 6.05 3.87
CA TRP A 187 -6.61 5.29 4.24
C TRP A 187 -6.99 3.85 4.53
N VAL A 188 -6.33 2.90 3.87
CA VAL A 188 -6.38 1.47 4.18
C VAL A 188 -5.12 1.10 4.97
N GLY A 189 -5.28 0.71 6.23
CA GLY A 189 -4.14 0.34 7.05
C GLY A 189 -3.58 -1.04 6.73
N ALA A 190 -2.39 -1.31 7.26
CA ALA A 190 -1.62 -2.52 6.97
C ALA A 190 -2.40 -3.83 7.23
N ARG A 191 -3.33 -3.85 8.20
CA ARG A 191 -4.13 -5.05 8.51
C ARG A 191 -5.22 -5.32 7.47
N ASN A 192 -5.66 -4.29 6.74
CA ASN A 192 -6.68 -4.37 5.70
C ASN A 192 -6.10 -4.38 4.28
N MET A 193 -4.77 -4.40 4.12
CA MET A 193 -4.13 -4.42 2.79
C MET A 193 -4.62 -5.58 1.91
N GLN A 194 -5.00 -6.71 2.50
CA GLN A 194 -5.53 -7.89 1.77
C GLN A 194 -7.06 -8.02 1.86
N ASN A 195 -7.77 -7.02 2.39
CA ASN A 195 -9.23 -7.02 2.40
C ASN A 195 -9.76 -6.63 1.01
N SER A 196 -9.74 -7.57 0.07
CA SER A 196 -10.08 -7.34 -1.33
C SER A 196 -11.49 -6.78 -1.55
N PHE A 197 -12.45 -7.07 -0.66
CA PHE A 197 -13.80 -6.49 -0.72
C PHE A 197 -13.79 -4.99 -0.42
N LEU A 198 -13.00 -4.55 0.57
CA LEU A 198 -12.79 -3.14 0.86
C LEU A 198 -12.04 -2.45 -0.29
N LEU A 199 -10.97 -3.05 -0.81
CA LEU A 199 -10.18 -2.48 -1.90
C LEU A 199 -11.01 -2.27 -3.18
N LYS A 200 -11.80 -3.28 -3.58
CA LYS A 200 -12.71 -3.17 -4.73
C LYS A 200 -13.76 -2.08 -4.54
N ALA A 201 -14.29 -1.94 -3.32
CA ALA A 201 -15.26 -0.89 -3.01
C ALA A 201 -14.63 0.51 -3.08
N LEU A 202 -13.39 0.67 -2.62
CA LEU A 202 -12.62 1.92 -2.75
C LEU A 202 -12.22 2.22 -4.20
N GLY A 203 -12.20 1.21 -5.07
CA GLY A 203 -12.12 1.40 -6.51
C GLY A 203 -13.32 2.10 -7.14
N GLN A 204 -14.48 2.10 -6.46
CA GLN A 204 -15.72 2.72 -6.95
C GLN A 204 -15.92 4.15 -6.46
N VAL A 205 -14.98 4.72 -5.69
CA VAL A 205 -15.05 6.11 -5.20
C VAL A 205 -14.04 7.00 -5.90
N ARG A 206 -14.24 8.32 -5.80
CA ARG A 206 -13.35 9.31 -6.44
C ARG A 206 -12.21 9.78 -5.54
N GLN A 207 -12.38 9.71 -4.22
CA GLN A 207 -11.33 10.16 -3.31
C GLN A 207 -10.06 9.32 -3.48
N PRO A 208 -8.88 9.93 -3.39
CA PRO A 208 -7.62 9.20 -3.35
C PRO A 208 -7.57 8.21 -2.18
N VAL A 209 -6.78 7.15 -2.36
CA VAL A 209 -6.60 6.07 -1.40
C VAL A 209 -5.14 5.93 -1.02
N ILE A 210 -4.82 6.18 0.24
CA ILE A 210 -3.58 5.74 0.88
C ILE A 210 -3.70 4.24 1.17
N LEU A 211 -2.79 3.44 0.64
CA LEU A 211 -2.71 2.00 0.89
C LEU A 211 -1.41 1.68 1.64
N LYS A 212 -1.52 1.24 2.89
CA LYS A 212 -0.35 0.80 3.67
C LYS A 212 0.03 -0.64 3.36
N ARG A 213 1.33 -0.87 3.20
CA ARG A 213 1.88 -2.22 3.08
C ARG A 213 1.53 -3.06 4.31
N GLY A 214 1.14 -4.32 4.06
CA GLY A 214 0.80 -5.30 5.07
C GLY A 214 2.01 -5.71 5.91
N LEU A 215 1.77 -6.19 7.13
CA LEU A 215 2.81 -6.46 8.12
C LEU A 215 3.88 -7.46 7.65
N ALA A 216 3.52 -8.40 6.78
CA ALA A 216 4.41 -9.42 6.22
C ALA A 216 4.25 -9.52 4.69
N ALA A 217 3.70 -8.50 4.05
CA ALA A 217 3.43 -8.53 2.62
C ALA A 217 4.73 -8.41 1.82
N THR A 218 4.88 -9.26 0.82
CA THR A 218 5.83 -9.06 -0.28
C THR A 218 5.47 -7.80 -1.07
N LEU A 219 6.42 -7.27 -1.85
CA LEU A 219 6.14 -6.13 -2.73
C LEU A 219 5.14 -6.50 -3.84
N GLU A 220 5.16 -7.76 -4.29
CA GLU A 220 4.22 -8.28 -5.27
C GLU A 220 2.78 -8.31 -4.72
N GLU A 221 2.58 -8.81 -3.50
CA GLU A 221 1.26 -8.76 -2.85
C GLU A 221 0.78 -7.33 -2.61
N PHE A 222 1.70 -6.42 -2.30
CA PHE A 222 1.38 -5.01 -2.11
C PHE A 222 0.96 -4.33 -3.44
N LEU A 223 1.65 -4.67 -4.53
CA LEU A 223 1.31 -4.25 -5.88
C LEU A 223 -0.06 -4.79 -6.30
N TYR A 224 -0.37 -6.07 -6.04
CA TYR A 224 -1.70 -6.63 -6.33
C TYR A 224 -2.81 -6.00 -5.48
N ALA A 225 -2.52 -5.61 -4.24
CA ALA A 225 -3.49 -4.87 -3.41
C ALA A 225 -3.82 -3.50 -4.02
N ALA A 226 -2.84 -2.79 -4.57
CA ALA A 226 -3.07 -1.55 -5.30
C ALA A 226 -3.86 -1.82 -6.60
N GLU A 227 -3.51 -2.90 -7.31
CA GLU A 227 -4.21 -3.33 -8.53
C GLU A 227 -5.71 -3.57 -8.29
N TYR A 228 -6.12 -4.13 -7.15
CA TYR A 228 -7.54 -4.28 -6.81
C TYR A 228 -8.31 -2.94 -6.81
N ILE A 229 -7.68 -1.86 -6.36
CA ILE A 229 -8.29 -0.52 -6.33
C ILE A 229 -8.32 0.05 -7.75
N VAL A 230 -7.19 0.01 -8.46
CA VAL A 230 -7.04 0.62 -9.80
C VAL A 230 -7.87 -0.11 -10.85
N SER A 231 -7.83 -1.44 -10.89
CA SER A 231 -8.64 -2.25 -11.81
C SER A 231 -10.15 -2.15 -11.54
N SER A 232 -10.53 -1.73 -10.33
CA SER A 232 -11.92 -1.47 -9.99
C SER A 232 -12.37 -0.05 -10.37
N GLY A 233 -11.47 0.85 -10.78
CA GLY A 233 -11.83 2.14 -11.38
C GLY A 233 -11.21 3.38 -10.73
N ASN A 234 -10.50 3.26 -9.60
CA ASN A 234 -9.88 4.40 -8.92
C ASN A 234 -8.36 4.39 -9.12
N PRO A 235 -7.81 5.21 -10.04
CA PRO A 235 -6.37 5.28 -10.29
C PRO A 235 -5.62 6.05 -9.20
N ASN A 236 -6.32 6.71 -8.28
CA ASN A 236 -5.71 7.64 -7.32
C ASN A 236 -5.19 6.93 -6.06
N VAL A 237 -4.15 6.10 -6.22
CA VAL A 237 -3.57 5.31 -5.11
C VAL A 237 -2.21 5.85 -4.70
N ILE A 238 -1.99 5.99 -3.39
CA ILE A 238 -0.71 6.37 -2.77
C ILE A 238 -0.22 5.18 -1.94
N LEU A 239 0.95 4.65 -2.27
CA LEU A 239 1.55 3.53 -1.55
C LEU A 239 2.27 4.04 -0.31
N VAL A 240 2.10 3.39 0.84
CA VAL A 240 2.82 3.71 2.07
C VAL A 240 3.62 2.51 2.57
N GLU A 241 4.94 2.60 2.48
CA GLU A 241 5.88 1.70 3.16
C GLU A 241 5.89 2.05 4.66
N ARG A 242 5.74 1.06 5.53
CA ARG A 242 5.52 1.26 6.98
C ARG A 242 6.27 0.28 7.87
N GLY A 243 7.29 -0.36 7.31
CA GLY A 243 8.07 -1.43 7.91
C GLY A 243 7.37 -2.79 7.88
N ILE A 244 8.18 -3.82 7.70
CA ILE A 244 7.77 -5.22 7.73
C ILE A 244 8.18 -5.89 9.04
N ARG A 245 7.43 -6.92 9.43
CA ARG A 245 7.74 -7.72 10.61
C ARG A 245 8.95 -8.61 10.34
N THR A 246 9.90 -8.58 11.26
CA THR A 246 11.13 -9.39 11.21
C THR A 246 11.39 -10.01 12.58
N PHE A 247 12.52 -10.74 12.72
CA PHE A 247 12.98 -11.25 14.01
C PHE A 247 13.57 -10.15 14.93
N GLU A 248 13.95 -8.99 14.39
CA GLU A 248 14.47 -7.84 15.14
C GLU A 248 13.48 -7.35 16.21
N LYS A 249 13.99 -6.97 17.38
CA LYS A 249 13.22 -6.56 18.57
C LYS A 249 13.47 -5.11 19.00
N TRP A 250 14.54 -4.47 18.53
CA TRP A 250 14.88 -3.09 18.88
C TRP A 250 14.03 -2.05 18.15
N THR A 251 13.33 -2.47 17.09
CA THR A 251 12.31 -1.70 16.39
C THR A 251 11.00 -2.50 16.35
N ARG A 252 9.85 -1.81 16.29
CA ARG A 252 8.54 -2.49 16.21
C ARG A 252 8.39 -3.27 14.90
N ASN A 253 8.90 -2.70 13.82
CA ASN A 253 9.07 -3.31 12.50
C ASN A 253 10.41 -2.83 11.92
N THR A 254 10.91 -3.55 10.93
CA THR A 254 12.10 -3.13 10.18
C THR A 254 11.66 -2.32 8.98
N LEU A 255 12.11 -1.07 8.87
CA LEU A 255 11.81 -0.23 7.72
C LEU A 255 12.50 -0.80 6.48
N ASP A 256 11.71 -1.24 5.49
CA ASP A 256 12.23 -1.73 4.23
C ASP A 256 12.42 -0.57 3.24
N ILE A 257 13.53 0.15 3.39
CA ILE A 257 13.86 1.29 2.53
C ILE A 257 14.13 0.84 1.07
N SER A 258 14.57 -0.41 0.88
CA SER A 258 14.78 -0.99 -0.45
C SER A 258 13.46 -1.15 -1.20
N GLY A 259 12.38 -1.50 -0.48
CA GLY A 259 11.03 -1.57 -1.00
C GLY A 259 10.56 -0.25 -1.61
N VAL A 260 10.92 0.88 -1.02
CA VAL A 260 10.60 2.21 -1.57
C VAL A 260 11.23 2.41 -2.94
N ALA A 261 12.55 2.14 -3.06
CA ALA A 261 13.26 2.26 -4.34
C ALA A 261 12.67 1.32 -5.41
N ILE A 262 12.36 0.08 -5.03
CA ILE A 262 11.77 -0.91 -5.95
C ILE A 262 10.38 -0.47 -6.40
N LEU A 263 9.51 -0.02 -5.48
CA LEU A 263 8.17 0.45 -5.85
C LEU A 263 8.21 1.64 -6.82
N LYS A 264 9.18 2.55 -6.66
CA LYS A 264 9.40 3.68 -7.59
C LYS A 264 9.89 3.26 -8.98
N LEU A 265 10.49 2.07 -9.10
CA LEU A 265 10.93 1.49 -10.37
C LEU A 265 9.82 0.66 -11.03
N GLU A 266 9.14 -0.16 -10.23
CA GLU A 266 8.17 -1.15 -10.71
C GLU A 266 6.76 -0.57 -10.89
N THR A 267 6.42 0.52 -10.20
CA THR A 267 5.10 1.15 -10.27
C THR A 267 5.19 2.61 -10.71
N HIS A 268 4.11 3.12 -11.31
CA HIS A 268 3.97 4.55 -11.59
C HIS A 268 3.36 5.33 -10.42
N LEU A 269 2.91 4.65 -9.35
CA LEU A 269 2.24 5.26 -8.21
C LEU A 269 3.20 6.03 -7.29
N PRO A 270 2.72 7.08 -6.59
CA PRO A 270 3.51 7.72 -5.56
C PRO A 270 3.73 6.81 -4.34
N VAL A 271 4.91 6.91 -3.73
CA VAL A 271 5.36 6.11 -2.59
C VAL A 271 5.76 7.02 -1.44
N VAL A 272 5.07 6.89 -0.31
CA VAL A 272 5.31 7.61 0.94
C VAL A 272 5.88 6.64 1.98
N VAL A 273 6.66 7.16 2.94
CA VAL A 273 7.23 6.35 4.02
C VAL A 273 6.62 6.75 5.37
N ASP A 274 6.15 5.78 6.14
CA ASP A 274 5.73 5.97 7.53
C ASP A 274 6.85 5.56 8.51
N ILE A 275 7.44 6.56 9.16
CA ILE A 275 8.53 6.36 10.12
C ILE A 275 8.04 6.06 11.55
N SER A 276 6.83 6.50 11.90
CA SER A 276 6.25 6.26 13.23
C SER A 276 5.81 4.81 13.39
N HIS A 277 5.24 4.23 12.33
CA HIS A 277 4.73 2.86 12.36
C HIS A 277 5.76 1.78 12.03
N SER A 278 6.81 2.14 11.30
CA SER A 278 7.94 1.25 11.03
C SER A 278 8.77 1.02 12.28
N ALA A 279 9.64 1.97 12.63
CA ALA A 279 10.57 1.79 13.74
C ALA A 279 9.91 1.89 15.11
N ALA A 280 8.88 2.74 15.24
CA ALA A 280 8.22 3.04 16.50
C ALA A 280 9.15 3.63 17.57
N ARG A 281 10.02 4.54 17.14
CA ARG A 281 11.07 5.16 17.95
C ARG A 281 11.28 6.62 17.54
N ARG A 282 11.18 7.53 18.51
CA ARG A 282 11.38 8.98 18.29
C ARG A 282 12.84 9.34 18.04
N ASP A 283 13.74 8.67 18.76
CA ASP A 283 15.17 8.95 18.77
C ASP A 283 15.86 8.67 17.44
N ILE A 284 15.22 7.87 16.58
CA ILE A 284 15.67 7.61 15.20
C ILE A 284 14.71 8.15 14.14
N ALA A 285 13.75 9.01 14.50
CA ALA A 285 12.78 9.55 13.54
C ALA A 285 13.46 10.42 12.46
N ILE A 286 14.35 11.34 12.85
CA ILE A 286 15.09 12.22 11.92
C ILE A 286 15.95 11.43 10.91
N PRO A 287 16.83 10.50 11.33
CA PRO A 287 17.63 9.75 10.35
C PRO A 287 16.77 8.90 9.41
N LEU A 288 15.64 8.33 9.87
CA LEU A 288 14.72 7.61 8.99
C LEU A 288 13.98 8.54 8.02
N ALA A 289 13.59 9.73 8.47
CA ALA A 289 12.98 10.75 7.60
C ALA A 289 13.95 11.18 6.48
N ARG A 290 15.23 11.40 6.83
CA ARG A 290 16.29 11.71 5.85
C ARG A 290 16.51 10.56 4.87
N ALA A 291 16.55 9.32 5.36
CA ALA A 291 16.68 8.14 4.50
C ALA A 291 15.50 8.02 3.52
N ALA A 292 14.27 8.26 3.99
CA ALA A 292 13.07 8.27 3.14
C ALA A 292 13.14 9.33 2.03
N LYS A 293 13.57 10.54 2.36
CA LYS A 293 13.77 11.61 1.36
C LYS A 293 14.89 11.25 0.37
N ALA A 294 16.03 10.77 0.88
CA ALA A 294 17.20 10.46 0.06
C ALA A 294 16.99 9.29 -0.90
N VAL A 295 16.17 8.29 -0.53
CA VAL A 295 15.84 7.16 -1.44
C VAL A 295 14.86 7.55 -2.55
N GLY A 296 14.26 8.75 -2.48
CA GLY A 296 13.33 9.26 -3.49
C GLY A 296 11.86 8.94 -3.23
N ALA A 297 11.46 8.80 -1.95
CA ALA A 297 10.04 8.78 -1.59
C ALA A 297 9.36 10.11 -1.97
N ASP A 298 8.09 10.06 -2.35
CA ASP A 298 7.26 11.24 -2.67
C ASP A 298 6.73 11.94 -1.41
N GLY A 299 6.97 11.37 -0.23
CA GLY A 299 6.62 11.99 1.01
C GLY A 299 6.92 11.18 2.25
N LEU A 300 6.58 11.77 3.40
CA LEU A 300 6.75 11.22 4.73
C LEU A 300 5.42 11.27 5.49
N MET A 301 5.13 10.19 6.19
CA MET A 301 4.09 10.11 7.19
C MET A 301 4.72 10.01 8.58
N VAL A 302 4.30 10.88 9.49
CA VAL A 302 4.81 10.94 10.87
C VAL A 302 3.68 11.29 11.84
N GLU A 303 3.76 10.77 13.06
CA GLU A 303 2.80 11.07 14.12
C GLU A 303 3.29 12.19 15.02
N VAL A 304 2.38 13.11 15.34
CA VAL A 304 2.63 14.25 16.25
C VAL A 304 1.47 14.36 17.23
N HIS A 305 1.82 14.54 18.50
CA HIS A 305 0.86 14.73 19.59
C HIS A 305 1.35 15.88 20.49
N PRO A 306 0.46 16.75 21.01
CA PRO A 306 0.87 17.86 21.86
C PRO A 306 1.49 17.37 23.18
N ASN A 307 0.95 16.29 23.75
CA ASN A 307 1.45 15.67 24.96
C ASN A 307 1.58 14.14 24.83
N PRO A 308 2.61 13.62 24.13
CA PRO A 308 2.66 12.21 23.78
C PRO A 308 2.59 11.21 24.97
N PRO A 309 3.15 11.49 26.17
CA PRO A 309 3.04 10.59 27.32
C PRO A 309 1.61 10.23 27.77
N VAL A 310 0.62 11.07 27.47
CA VAL A 310 -0.79 10.84 27.86
C VAL A 310 -1.67 10.35 26.71
N ALA A 311 -1.10 10.12 25.52
CA ALA A 311 -1.86 9.72 24.34
C ALA A 311 -2.51 8.33 24.52
N MET A 312 -3.73 8.17 24.00
CA MET A 312 -4.52 6.93 24.04
C MET A 312 -3.97 5.83 23.11
N SER A 313 -3.05 6.20 22.22
CA SER A 313 -2.35 5.26 21.34
C SER A 313 -0.95 5.78 20.99
N ASP A 314 -0.03 4.84 20.75
CA ASP A 314 1.34 5.09 20.32
C ASP A 314 2.11 6.18 21.13
N ALA A 315 1.85 6.25 22.44
CA ALA A 315 2.46 7.20 23.37
C ALA A 315 4.00 7.18 23.42
N LYS A 316 4.66 6.17 22.84
CA LYS A 316 6.13 6.07 22.74
C LYS A 316 6.67 6.54 21.39
N GLN A 317 5.82 6.66 20.37
CA GLN A 317 6.21 6.86 18.97
C GLN A 317 5.89 8.25 18.44
N GLN A 318 4.77 8.85 18.87
CA GLN A 318 4.34 10.17 18.39
C GLN A 318 5.33 11.24 18.83
N LEU A 319 5.81 12.09 17.92
CA LEU A 319 6.68 13.22 18.28
C LEU A 319 5.90 14.26 19.07
N SER A 320 6.57 14.95 20.00
CA SER A 320 6.05 16.23 20.51
C SER A 320 6.16 17.32 19.45
N ILE A 321 5.45 18.44 19.62
CA ILE A 321 5.55 19.58 18.69
C ILE A 321 7.01 20.08 18.52
N PRO A 322 7.82 20.25 19.58
CA PRO A 322 9.24 20.60 19.42
C PRO A 322 10.03 19.58 18.60
N GLN A 323 9.82 18.27 18.85
CA GLN A 323 10.50 17.21 18.09
C GLN A 323 10.08 17.18 16.62
N PHE A 324 8.81 17.51 16.33
CA PHE A 324 8.35 17.65 14.95
C PHE A 324 9.03 18.82 14.25
N ASN A 325 9.19 19.97 14.92
CA ASN A 325 9.93 21.11 14.38
C ASN A 325 11.39 20.74 14.07
N GLU A 326 12.07 20.06 15.00
CA GLU A 326 13.44 19.55 14.79
C GLU A 326 13.51 18.60 13.57
N LEU A 327 12.51 17.72 13.41
CA LEU A 327 12.43 16.83 12.25
C LEU A 327 12.27 17.62 10.94
N MET A 328 11.40 18.63 10.93
CA MET A 328 11.16 19.46 9.74
C MET A 328 12.39 20.30 9.39
N ASP A 329 13.10 20.84 10.37
CA ASP A 329 14.38 21.53 10.16
C ASP A 329 15.44 20.57 9.61
N GLY A 330 15.44 19.32 10.08
CA GLY A 330 16.35 18.27 9.60
C GLY A 330 16.07 17.75 8.19
N LEU A 331 14.92 18.08 7.60
CA LEU A 331 14.51 17.73 6.24
C LEU A 331 14.69 18.87 5.22
N SER A 332 14.91 20.10 5.70
CA SER A 332 15.10 21.28 4.86
C SER A 332 16.44 21.21 4.11
#